data_AF-A0A4Y2A5D9-F1
#
_entry.id   AF-A0A4Y2A5D9-F1
#
_cell.length_a   1.000
_cell.length_b   1.000
_cell.length_c   1.000
_cell.angle_alpha   90.00
_cell.angle_beta   90.00
_cell.angle_gamma   90.00
#
_symmetry.space_group_name_H-M   'P 1'
#
loop_
_entity.id
_entity.type
_entity.pdbx_description
1 polymer ?
#
loop_
_entity_poly.entity_id
_entity_poly.type
_entity_poly.pdbx_seq_one_letter_code
_entity_poly.pdbx_strand_id
1 'polypeptide(L)'
;RHPPSSLDDIRSDSEDGDKLTHHDESGSDFSVDEAPQPFSHSELNDLVGGLGLSKDGAELLLSRLKNKNLLTSGTAFTWYRHREKEFIQFFSKEENLVSCNDVQGLKKCFDIECDPSEWRLFIDSSETSLKAVLLHNGELFASLPLGHSVHLEKNYNDLSMILEKINYKEHRSMVCGDFKMLTMLLGQEAGYTKYSCFLCLWDSRARDLHWTKTDW
;
A
#
# COMPACT_ATOMS: atom_id res chain seq x y z
N ARG A 1 2.40 -14.48 34.85
CA ARG A 1 1.59 -15.63 34.40
C ARG A 1 2.48 -16.47 33.50
N HIS A 2 2.90 -17.63 34.00
CA HIS A 2 3.64 -18.64 33.24
C HIS A 2 2.69 -19.39 32.28
N PRO A 3 3.19 -19.97 31.18
CA PRO A 3 2.39 -20.80 30.29
C PRO A 3 2.10 -22.16 30.96
N PRO A 4 1.00 -22.85 30.62
CA PRO A 4 0.79 -24.21 31.11
C PRO A 4 1.55 -25.21 30.24
N SER A 5 2.14 -26.17 30.94
CA SER A 5 2.84 -27.34 30.44
C SER A 5 1.94 -28.58 30.46
N SER A 6 2.29 -29.50 29.55
CA SER A 6 2.04 -30.94 29.48
C SER A 6 0.69 -31.49 28.99
N LEU A 7 0.85 -32.29 27.94
CA LEU A 7 -0.01 -33.32 27.39
C LEU A 7 -0.11 -34.56 28.30
N ASP A 8 -1.19 -35.30 28.04
CA ASP A 8 -1.46 -36.72 28.25
C ASP A 8 -1.78 -37.22 29.67
N ASP A 9 -3.01 -37.73 29.81
CA ASP A 9 -3.24 -39.07 30.34
C ASP A 9 -4.52 -39.69 29.74
N ILE A 10 -4.30 -40.79 29.03
CA ILE A 10 -5.28 -41.75 28.49
C ILE A 10 -5.55 -42.79 29.60
N ARG A 11 -6.80 -43.29 29.77
CA ARG A 11 -7.13 -44.74 29.62
C ARG A 11 -8.53 -45.19 30.14
N SER A 12 -9.24 -45.83 29.18
CA SER A 12 -10.13 -47.02 29.17
C SER A 12 -11.48 -47.12 29.90
N ASP A 13 -12.48 -47.35 29.03
CA ASP A 13 -13.38 -48.51 28.90
C ASP A 13 -14.44 -48.85 29.95
N SER A 14 -15.70 -48.80 29.48
CA SER A 14 -16.73 -49.78 29.82
C SER A 14 -17.69 -49.93 28.63
N GLU A 15 -17.66 -51.09 27.96
CA GLU A 15 -18.72 -51.55 27.05
C GLU A 15 -19.92 -52.04 27.88
N ASP A 16 -21.14 -51.64 27.52
CA ASP A 16 -22.33 -52.47 27.74
C ASP A 16 -23.47 -52.13 26.76
N GLY A 17 -23.81 -53.13 25.93
CA GLY A 17 -25.18 -53.60 25.70
C GLY A 17 -26.29 -52.66 25.19
N ASP A 18 -26.37 -52.54 23.87
CA ASP A 18 -27.57 -52.80 23.04
C ASP A 18 -28.94 -52.15 23.41
N LYS A 19 -29.37 -51.16 22.61
CA LYS A 19 -30.71 -51.18 22.01
C LYS A 19 -30.83 -50.24 20.81
N LEU A 20 -30.79 -50.84 19.61
CA LEU A 20 -31.25 -50.24 18.36
C LEU A 20 -32.68 -49.70 18.52
N THR A 21 -32.84 -48.39 18.40
CA THR A 21 -34.11 -47.80 17.95
C THR A 21 -33.82 -47.03 16.67
N HIS A 22 -34.27 -47.62 15.56
CA HIS A 22 -34.42 -46.93 14.28
C HIS A 22 -35.36 -45.75 14.49
N HIS A 23 -34.81 -44.57 14.67
CA HIS A 23 -35.49 -43.36 14.28
C HIS A 23 -34.87 -42.96 12.94
N ASP A 24 -35.55 -43.38 11.87
CA ASP A 24 -35.43 -42.75 10.57
C ASP A 24 -35.88 -41.29 10.77
N GLU A 25 -34.95 -40.43 11.22
CA GLU A 25 -35.06 -39.01 10.93
C GLU A 25 -34.96 -38.91 9.42
N SER A 26 -36.16 -38.89 8.83
CA SER A 26 -36.43 -38.55 7.45
C SER A 26 -35.49 -37.42 7.07
N GLY A 27 -34.38 -37.77 6.42
CA GLY A 27 -33.57 -36.84 5.69
C GLY A 27 -34.54 -36.16 4.75
N SER A 28 -34.92 -34.93 5.08
CA SER A 28 -35.66 -34.10 4.15
C SER A 28 -34.71 -33.93 2.99
N ASP A 29 -34.92 -34.75 1.95
CA ASP A 29 -34.41 -34.53 0.62
C ASP A 29 -34.88 -33.14 0.22
N PHE A 30 -34.10 -32.11 0.58
CA PHE A 30 -34.14 -30.83 -0.09
C PHE A 30 -33.49 -31.01 -1.46
N SER A 31 -34.14 -31.80 -2.30
CA SER A 31 -33.98 -31.66 -3.74
C SER A 31 -34.82 -30.45 -4.15
N VAL A 32 -34.32 -29.26 -3.80
CA VAL A 32 -34.63 -28.10 -4.61
C VAL A 32 -33.64 -28.20 -5.76
N ASP A 33 -34.11 -28.73 -6.88
CA ASP A 33 -33.41 -28.62 -8.18
C ASP A 33 -33.50 -27.16 -8.64
N GLU A 34 -33.01 -26.25 -7.80
CA GLU A 34 -32.92 -24.83 -8.11
C GLU A 34 -31.72 -24.71 -9.04
N ALA A 35 -32.02 -24.26 -10.26
CA ALA A 35 -30.97 -23.93 -11.21
C ALA A 35 -29.93 -23.03 -10.52
N PRO A 36 -28.62 -23.23 -10.79
CA PRO A 36 -27.57 -22.48 -10.11
C PRO A 36 -27.85 -20.98 -10.19
N GLN A 37 -27.96 -20.31 -9.04
CA GLN A 37 -28.19 -18.87 -9.01
C GLN A 37 -26.95 -18.15 -9.57
N PRO A 38 -27.10 -17.42 -10.70
CA PRO A 38 -25.97 -16.70 -11.28
C PRO A 38 -25.64 -15.46 -10.44
N PHE A 39 -24.36 -15.14 -10.31
CA PHE A 39 -23.90 -13.94 -9.63
C PHE A 39 -24.31 -12.69 -10.42
N SER A 40 -24.85 -11.71 -9.69
CA SER A 40 -24.96 -10.33 -10.14
C SER A 40 -23.60 -9.62 -10.12
N HIS A 41 -23.53 -8.45 -10.74
CA HIS A 41 -22.31 -7.64 -10.78
C HIS A 41 -21.85 -7.19 -9.37
N SER A 42 -22.77 -6.87 -8.46
CA SER A 42 -22.43 -6.48 -7.09
C SER A 42 -21.91 -7.66 -6.28
N GLU A 43 -22.58 -8.81 -6.35
CA GLU A 43 -22.15 -10.02 -5.62
C GLU A 43 -20.79 -10.53 -6.09
N LEU A 44 -20.51 -10.41 -7.40
CA LEU A 44 -19.21 -10.72 -7.96
C LEU A 44 -18.12 -9.77 -7.43
N ASN A 45 -18.40 -8.46 -7.38
CA ASN A 45 -17.45 -7.48 -6.85
C ASN A 45 -17.18 -7.70 -5.36
N ASP A 46 -18.23 -7.98 -4.58
CA ASP A 46 -18.12 -8.27 -3.15
C ASP A 46 -17.34 -9.57 -2.92
N LEU A 47 -17.55 -10.59 -3.74
CA LEU A 47 -16.80 -11.85 -3.70
C LEU A 47 -15.31 -11.62 -4.01
N VAL A 48 -14.99 -10.88 -5.08
CA VAL A 48 -13.60 -10.56 -5.45
C VAL A 48 -12.92 -9.75 -4.36
N GLY A 49 -13.63 -8.77 -3.78
CA GLY A 49 -13.14 -7.96 -2.66
C GLY A 49 -12.91 -8.77 -1.39
N GLY A 50 -13.87 -9.62 -1.01
CA GLY A 50 -13.77 -10.49 0.16
C GLY A 50 -12.68 -11.55 0.05
N LEU A 51 -12.37 -12.01 -1.17
CA LEU A 51 -11.28 -12.95 -1.44
C LEU A 51 -9.92 -12.26 -1.62
N GLY A 52 -9.86 -10.92 -1.71
CA GLY A 52 -8.62 -10.18 -1.89
C GLY A 52 -7.86 -10.55 -3.18
N LEU A 53 -8.57 -10.88 -4.26
CA LEU A 53 -7.94 -11.37 -5.49
C LEU A 53 -7.14 -10.27 -6.20
N SER A 54 -5.98 -10.66 -6.76
CA SER A 54 -5.24 -9.83 -7.71
C SER A 54 -6.02 -9.65 -9.02
N LYS A 55 -5.59 -8.72 -9.88
CA LYS A 55 -6.20 -8.51 -11.21
C LYS A 55 -6.35 -9.83 -11.98
N ASP A 56 -5.24 -10.53 -12.16
CA ASP A 56 -5.20 -11.77 -12.93
C ASP A 56 -6.04 -12.87 -12.26
N GLY A 57 -6.06 -12.90 -10.92
CA GLY A 57 -6.89 -13.81 -10.14
C GLY A 57 -8.39 -13.55 -10.31
N ALA A 58 -8.81 -12.28 -10.31
CA ALA A 58 -10.18 -11.87 -10.51
C ALA A 58 -10.66 -12.10 -11.95
N GLU A 59 -9.81 -11.81 -12.94
CA GLU A 59 -10.07 -12.11 -14.36
C GLU A 59 -10.20 -13.63 -14.60
N LEU A 60 -9.32 -14.42 -13.98
CA LEU A 60 -9.40 -15.89 -14.04
C LEU A 60 -10.69 -16.41 -13.39
N LEU A 61 -11.04 -15.93 -12.20
CA LEU A 61 -12.29 -16.30 -11.53
C LEU A 61 -13.50 -16.00 -12.41
N LEU A 62 -13.55 -14.79 -12.98
CA LEU A 62 -14.64 -14.39 -13.85
C LEU A 62 -14.75 -15.27 -15.09
N SER A 63 -13.62 -15.57 -15.75
CA SER A 63 -13.57 -16.46 -16.91
C SER A 63 -14.16 -17.83 -16.58
N ARG A 64 -13.82 -18.39 -15.39
CA ARG A 64 -14.36 -19.66 -14.92
C ARG A 64 -15.86 -19.60 -14.63
N LEU A 65 -16.35 -18.54 -13.98
CA LEU A 65 -17.78 -18.35 -13.70
C LEU A 65 -18.58 -18.17 -15.00
N LYS A 66 -18.05 -17.40 -15.96
CA LYS A 66 -18.64 -17.19 -17.27
C LYS A 66 -18.76 -18.48 -18.07
N ASN A 67 -17.71 -19.29 -18.11
CA ASN A 67 -17.72 -20.59 -18.80
C ASN A 67 -18.71 -21.59 -18.19
N LYS A 68 -19.07 -21.42 -16.92
CA LYS A 68 -20.07 -22.24 -16.23
C LYS A 68 -21.48 -21.64 -16.27
N ASN A 69 -21.69 -20.54 -17.00
CA ASN A 69 -22.96 -19.81 -17.04
C ASN A 69 -23.47 -19.36 -15.66
N LEU A 70 -22.55 -19.08 -14.71
CA LEU A 70 -22.86 -18.66 -13.34
C LEU A 70 -22.90 -17.13 -13.19
N LEU A 71 -23.06 -16.39 -14.28
CA LEU A 71 -23.11 -14.93 -14.27
C LEU A 71 -24.39 -14.45 -14.92
N THR A 72 -25.00 -13.41 -14.36
CA THR A 72 -26.17 -12.78 -14.98
C THR A 72 -25.80 -12.13 -16.31
N SER A 73 -26.74 -12.10 -17.26
CA SER A 73 -26.52 -11.54 -18.60
C SER A 73 -26.05 -10.08 -18.52
N GLY A 74 -24.98 -9.74 -19.23
CA GLY A 74 -24.38 -8.41 -19.20
C GLY A 74 -23.42 -8.16 -18.03
N THR A 75 -23.19 -9.13 -17.14
CA THR A 75 -22.14 -9.03 -16.12
C THR A 75 -20.77 -9.09 -16.77
N ALA A 76 -20.15 -7.91 -16.88
CA ALA A 76 -18.77 -7.74 -17.26
C ALA A 76 -17.95 -7.36 -16.02
N PHE A 77 -16.68 -7.73 -15.99
CA PHE A 77 -15.77 -7.15 -15.00
C PHE A 77 -15.61 -5.66 -15.30
N THR A 78 -15.88 -4.81 -14.33
CA THR A 78 -15.54 -3.38 -14.42
C THR A 78 -14.61 -2.96 -13.28
N TRP A 79 -13.62 -3.79 -12.91
CA TRP A 79 -12.79 -3.48 -11.74
C TRP A 79 -11.50 -2.69 -12.00
N TYR A 80 -11.24 -2.22 -13.21
CA TYR A 80 -10.18 -1.23 -13.38
C TYR A 80 -10.77 -0.01 -14.03
N ARG A 81 -11.02 1.00 -13.18
CA ARG A 81 -11.36 2.35 -13.64
C ARG A 81 -10.27 2.73 -14.63
N HIS A 82 -10.61 2.82 -15.91
CA HIS A 82 -9.79 3.45 -16.96
C HIS A 82 -9.51 4.95 -16.71
N ARG A 83 -9.86 5.43 -15.51
CA ARG A 83 -9.62 6.78 -15.03
C ARG A 83 -8.12 7.03 -14.83
N GLU A 84 -7.30 6.00 -14.66
CA GLU A 84 -5.85 6.16 -14.69
C GLU A 84 -5.34 6.50 -16.10
N LYS A 85 -6.00 6.04 -17.17
CA LYS A 85 -5.53 6.22 -18.56
C LYS A 85 -5.29 7.68 -18.95
N GLU A 86 -6.15 8.60 -18.50
CA GLU A 86 -5.99 10.04 -18.74
C GLU A 86 -4.77 10.62 -18.00
N PHE A 87 -4.32 9.96 -16.93
CA PHE A 87 -3.17 10.40 -16.15
C PHE A 87 -1.85 9.72 -16.54
N ILE A 88 -1.89 8.57 -17.22
CA ILE A 88 -0.66 7.83 -17.65
C ILE A 88 0.33 8.74 -18.38
N GLN A 89 -0.17 9.70 -19.17
CA GLN A 89 0.67 10.66 -19.90
C GLN A 89 1.58 11.51 -19.00
N PHE A 90 1.18 11.76 -17.75
CA PHE A 90 1.94 12.55 -16.78
C PHE A 90 2.97 11.73 -16.01
N PHE A 91 3.11 10.43 -16.29
CA PHE A 91 4.04 9.55 -15.58
C PHE A 91 4.93 8.78 -16.55
N SER A 92 6.21 8.66 -16.17
CA SER A 92 7.17 7.78 -16.81
C SER A 92 7.60 6.68 -15.83
N LYS A 93 7.90 5.50 -16.37
CA LYS A 93 8.51 4.40 -15.60
C LYS A 93 9.93 4.17 -16.11
N GLU A 94 10.88 4.18 -15.19
CA GLU A 94 12.27 3.87 -15.44
C GLU A 94 12.73 2.84 -14.41
N GLU A 95 13.10 1.65 -14.90
CA GLU A 95 13.40 0.49 -14.07
C GLU A 95 12.32 0.23 -13.00
N ASN A 96 12.63 0.58 -11.76
CA ASN A 96 11.81 0.36 -10.58
C ASN A 96 11.11 1.63 -10.05
N LEU A 97 11.29 2.77 -10.71
CA LEU A 97 10.72 4.05 -10.31
C LEU A 97 9.67 4.51 -11.32
N VAL A 98 8.49 4.85 -10.81
CA VAL A 98 7.48 5.62 -11.55
C VAL A 98 7.55 7.05 -11.06
N SER A 99 7.73 8.03 -11.95
CA SER A 99 7.84 9.45 -11.62
C SER A 99 6.91 10.30 -12.48
N CYS A 100 6.39 11.38 -11.91
CA CYS A 100 5.62 12.37 -12.65
C CYS A 100 6.56 13.22 -13.51
N ASN A 101 6.34 13.22 -14.82
CA ASN A 101 7.15 13.94 -15.79
C ASN A 101 6.59 15.34 -16.12
N ASP A 102 5.32 15.62 -15.78
CA ASP A 102 4.66 16.91 -15.99
C ASP A 102 3.71 17.23 -14.82
N VAL A 103 4.28 17.79 -13.75
CA VAL A 103 3.56 18.19 -12.53
C VAL A 103 2.56 19.31 -12.81
N GLN A 104 2.89 20.22 -13.74
CA GLN A 104 2.03 21.36 -14.07
C GLN A 104 0.81 20.92 -14.88
N GLY A 105 1.00 20.03 -15.86
CA GLY A 105 -0.08 19.38 -16.59
C GLY A 105 -0.99 18.57 -15.67
N LEU A 106 -0.41 17.81 -14.73
CA LEU A 106 -1.17 17.05 -13.75
C LEU A 106 -2.05 17.99 -12.88
N LYS A 107 -1.49 19.09 -12.36
CA LYS A 107 -2.25 20.08 -11.58
C LYS A 107 -3.38 20.73 -12.40
N LYS A 108 -3.10 21.12 -13.65
CA LYS A 108 -4.11 21.68 -14.56
C LYS A 108 -5.24 20.71 -14.84
N CYS A 109 -4.96 19.40 -14.93
CA CYS A 109 -5.97 18.37 -15.13
C CYS A 109 -7.00 18.30 -13.98
N PHE A 110 -6.64 18.81 -12.80
CA PHE A 110 -7.52 18.89 -11.62
C PHE A 110 -8.03 20.30 -11.35
N ASP A 111 -7.88 21.25 -12.30
CA ASP A 111 -8.25 22.65 -12.15
C ASP A 111 -7.64 23.32 -10.90
N ILE A 112 -6.42 22.91 -10.53
CA ILE A 112 -5.70 23.44 -9.37
C ILE A 112 -4.97 24.72 -9.78
N GLU A 113 -5.40 25.87 -9.26
CA GLU A 113 -4.63 27.11 -9.32
C GLU A 113 -3.37 27.02 -8.45
N CYS A 114 -2.23 27.42 -9.01
CA CYS A 114 -0.93 27.05 -8.47
C CYS A 114 -0.31 28.22 -7.70
N ASP A 115 -0.52 28.26 -6.38
CA ASP A 115 0.44 28.91 -5.47
C ASP A 115 1.43 27.86 -4.96
N PRO A 116 2.71 27.88 -5.38
CA PRO A 116 3.73 26.96 -4.87
C PRO A 116 3.89 26.99 -3.35
N SER A 117 3.54 28.10 -2.68
CA SER A 117 3.66 28.27 -1.24
C SER A 117 2.71 27.37 -0.46
N GLU A 118 1.59 26.98 -1.08
CA GLU A 118 0.55 26.12 -0.51
C GLU A 118 0.85 24.63 -0.62
N TRP A 119 1.91 24.25 -1.33
CA TRP A 119 2.25 22.84 -1.53
C TRP A 119 3.53 22.45 -0.78
N ARG A 120 3.53 21.22 -0.27
CA ARG A 120 4.68 20.60 0.39
C ARG A 120 5.03 19.30 -0.31
N LEU A 121 6.31 19.07 -0.56
CA LEU A 121 6.79 17.79 -1.05
C LEU A 121 6.95 16.85 0.13
N PHE A 122 6.13 15.82 0.20
CA PHE A 122 6.27 14.76 1.18
C PHE A 122 7.02 13.59 0.57
N ILE A 123 8.12 13.18 1.20
CA ILE A 123 8.85 11.97 0.85
C ILE A 123 8.84 11.02 2.04
N ASP A 124 8.37 9.80 1.80
CA ASP A 124 8.33 8.72 2.77
C ASP A 124 8.96 7.46 2.19
N SER A 125 9.53 6.66 3.07
CA SER A 125 10.24 5.43 2.71
C SER A 125 9.98 4.34 3.73
N SER A 126 9.74 3.11 3.26
CA SER A 126 9.88 1.90 4.06
C SER A 126 11.25 1.26 3.81
N GLU A 127 11.47 0.05 4.34
CA GLU A 127 12.67 -0.74 4.05
C GLU A 127 12.84 -1.07 2.56
N THR A 128 11.74 -1.14 1.81
CA THR A 128 11.75 -1.59 0.41
C THR A 128 10.99 -0.67 -0.51
N SER A 129 10.46 0.46 -0.05
CA SER A 129 9.67 1.33 -0.91
C SER A 129 9.94 2.79 -0.64
N LEU A 130 9.75 3.61 -1.66
CA LEU A 130 9.89 5.05 -1.62
C LEU A 130 8.65 5.67 -2.28
N LYS A 131 8.13 6.74 -1.67
CA LYS A 131 6.97 7.48 -2.17
C LYS A 131 7.25 8.97 -2.06
N ALA A 132 6.98 9.70 -3.13
CA ALA A 132 7.00 11.16 -3.16
C ALA A 132 5.62 11.66 -3.61
N VAL A 133 5.03 12.55 -2.82
CA VAL A 133 3.71 13.14 -3.10
C VAL A 133 3.71 14.63 -2.79
N LEU A 134 2.92 15.42 -3.52
CA LEU A 134 2.62 16.79 -3.14
C LEU A 134 1.39 16.83 -2.24
N LEU A 135 1.53 17.48 -1.09
CA LEU A 135 0.47 17.74 -0.14
C LEU A 135 0.05 19.21 -0.23
N HIS A 136 -1.25 19.47 -0.23
CA HIS A 136 -1.79 20.82 -0.14
C HIS A 136 -1.99 21.23 1.31
N ASN A 137 -1.63 22.46 1.64
CA ASN A 137 -1.80 23.02 2.98
C ASN A 137 -3.29 23.24 3.26
N GLY A 138 -3.84 22.57 4.28
CA GLY A 138 -5.25 22.69 4.64
C GLY A 138 -6.17 21.66 3.98
N GLU A 139 -5.58 20.63 3.32
CA GLU A 139 -6.28 19.43 2.84
C GLU A 139 -7.46 19.70 1.88
N LEU A 140 -7.49 20.88 1.24
CA LEU A 140 -8.54 21.21 0.25
C LEU A 140 -8.45 20.33 -0.99
N PHE A 141 -7.23 19.89 -1.33
CA PHE A 141 -6.96 19.01 -2.46
C PHE A 141 -6.37 17.68 -1.98
N ALA A 142 -6.68 16.61 -2.72
CA ALA A 142 -6.05 15.32 -2.53
C ALA A 142 -4.54 15.41 -2.82
N SER A 143 -3.76 14.53 -2.18
CA SER A 143 -2.33 14.41 -2.45
C SER A 143 -2.07 14.05 -3.91
N LEU A 144 -1.14 14.75 -4.56
CA LEU A 144 -0.75 14.44 -5.94
C LEU A 144 0.47 13.52 -5.93
N PRO A 145 0.40 12.31 -6.51
CA PRO A 145 1.55 11.42 -6.58
C PRO A 145 2.61 11.98 -7.53
N LEU A 146 3.85 12.05 -7.05
CA LEU A 146 5.00 12.47 -7.87
C LEU A 146 5.97 11.33 -8.14
N GLY A 147 6.12 10.39 -7.23
CA GLY A 147 7.07 9.30 -7.39
C GLY A 147 6.72 8.09 -6.54
N HIS A 148 6.94 6.90 -7.09
CA HIS A 148 6.76 5.66 -6.34
C HIS A 148 7.74 4.58 -6.82
N SER A 149 8.33 3.88 -5.86
CA SER A 149 9.04 2.62 -6.08
C SER A 149 8.76 1.63 -4.96
N VAL A 150 8.79 0.34 -5.29
CA VAL A 150 8.76 -0.80 -4.35
C VAL A 150 10.10 -1.53 -4.27
N HIS A 151 11.17 -0.89 -4.76
CA HIS A 151 12.53 -1.42 -4.68
C HIS A 151 13.56 -0.39 -4.19
N LEU A 152 13.22 0.91 -4.20
CA LEU A 152 14.07 1.96 -3.65
C LEU A 152 13.88 2.07 -2.15
N GLU A 153 14.97 2.38 -1.47
CA GLU A 153 15.01 2.49 -0.02
C GLU A 153 15.51 3.88 0.41
N LYS A 154 15.63 4.06 1.72
CA LYS A 154 16.07 5.33 2.30
C LYS A 154 17.59 5.47 2.30
N ASN A 155 18.17 5.71 1.13
CA ASN A 155 19.60 6.01 0.95
C ASN A 155 19.80 7.30 0.11
N TYR A 156 21.02 7.86 0.14
CA TYR A 156 21.32 9.13 -0.54
C TYR A 156 21.15 9.07 -2.06
N ASN A 157 21.52 7.94 -2.67
CA ASN A 157 21.48 7.78 -4.12
C ASN A 157 20.04 7.72 -4.62
N ASP A 158 19.19 6.92 -3.95
CA ASP A 158 17.78 6.76 -4.29
C ASP A 158 17.00 8.06 -4.08
N LEU A 159 17.31 8.80 -3.01
CA LEU A 159 16.73 10.12 -2.76
C LEU A 159 17.18 11.16 -3.78
N SER A 160 18.44 11.15 -4.17
CA SER A 160 18.94 12.03 -5.25
C SER A 160 18.22 11.71 -6.55
N MET A 161 18.08 10.42 -6.88
CA MET A 161 17.42 9.97 -8.09
C MET A 161 15.95 10.39 -8.14
N ILE A 162 15.17 10.20 -7.06
CA ILE A 162 13.75 10.60 -7.07
C ILE A 162 13.60 12.12 -7.20
N LEU A 163 14.43 12.92 -6.52
CA LEU A 163 14.39 14.39 -6.59
C LEU A 163 14.72 14.91 -7.99
N GLU A 164 15.65 14.26 -8.68
CA GLU A 164 15.97 14.57 -10.08
C GLU A 164 14.80 14.22 -11.00
N LYS A 165 14.23 13.02 -10.87
CA LYS A 165 13.14 12.54 -11.74
C LYS A 165 11.85 13.33 -11.60
N ILE A 166 11.53 13.84 -10.40
CA ILE A 166 10.37 14.72 -10.19
C ILE A 166 10.66 16.19 -10.50
N ASN A 167 11.86 16.51 -10.99
CA ASN A 167 12.32 17.85 -11.32
C ASN A 167 12.17 18.86 -10.16
N TYR A 168 12.66 18.45 -8.97
CA TYR A 168 12.53 19.24 -7.73
C TYR A 168 13.03 20.69 -7.87
N LYS A 169 14.06 20.90 -8.70
CA LYS A 169 14.71 22.20 -8.90
C LYS A 169 13.77 23.26 -9.48
N GLU A 170 12.73 22.86 -10.22
CA GLU A 170 11.76 23.77 -10.83
C GLU A 170 10.68 24.22 -9.84
N HIS A 171 10.09 23.29 -9.08
CA HIS A 171 8.97 23.62 -8.21
C HIS A 171 9.40 24.07 -6.81
N ARG A 172 10.59 23.67 -6.34
CA ARG A 172 11.21 24.07 -5.04
C ARG A 172 10.23 24.07 -3.86
N SER A 173 9.30 23.13 -3.87
CA SER A 173 8.30 23.02 -2.81
C SER A 173 8.99 22.66 -1.51
N MET A 174 8.57 23.27 -0.40
CA MET A 174 9.16 22.94 0.89
C MET A 174 8.95 21.45 1.20
N VAL A 175 10.03 20.77 1.59
CA VAL A 175 10.01 19.34 1.87
C VAL A 175 9.50 19.07 3.28
N CYS A 176 8.62 18.09 3.41
CA CYS A 176 8.23 17.48 4.67
C CYS A 176 8.44 15.96 4.60
N GLY A 177 8.61 15.34 5.76
CA GLY A 177 8.90 13.91 5.86
C GLY A 177 9.20 13.54 7.29
N ASP A 178 9.46 12.27 7.53
CA ASP A 178 9.98 11.86 8.82
C ASP A 178 11.33 12.53 9.11
N PHE A 179 11.69 12.60 10.39
CA PHE A 179 12.88 13.30 10.82
C PHE A 179 14.17 12.78 10.14
N LYS A 180 14.31 11.45 10.01
CA LYS A 180 15.46 10.82 9.35
C LYS A 180 15.52 11.17 7.85
N MET A 181 14.38 11.40 7.20
CA MET A 181 14.32 11.79 5.79
C MET A 181 14.85 13.21 5.62
N LEU A 182 14.38 14.13 6.47
CA LEU A 182 14.82 15.51 6.47
C LEU A 182 16.32 15.62 6.78
N THR A 183 16.84 14.86 7.75
CA THR A 183 18.28 14.86 8.07
C THR A 183 19.12 14.41 6.87
N MET A 184 18.69 13.38 6.14
CA MET A 184 19.41 12.90 4.96
C MET A 184 19.38 13.91 3.82
N LEU A 185 18.23 14.53 3.55
CA LEU A 185 18.11 15.56 2.52
C LEU A 185 18.93 16.82 2.81
N LEU A 186 19.13 17.14 4.10
CA LEU A 186 19.98 18.24 4.54
C LEU A 186 21.49 17.87 4.59
N GLY A 187 21.85 16.63 4.24
CA GLY A 187 23.24 16.17 4.25
C GLY A 187 23.81 15.94 5.66
N GLN A 188 22.96 15.74 6.66
CA GLN A 188 23.41 15.38 8.01
C GLN A 188 23.86 13.92 8.05
N GLU A 189 25.04 13.65 8.61
CA GLU A 189 25.59 12.31 8.68
C GLU A 189 24.68 11.32 9.42
N ALA A 190 24.63 10.08 8.93
CA ALA A 190 23.91 9.00 9.58
C ALA A 190 24.59 8.58 10.90
N GLY A 191 23.83 8.58 12.00
CA GLY A 191 24.27 8.05 13.31
C GLY A 191 23.23 8.33 14.41
N TYR A 192 23.64 8.58 15.66
CA TYR A 192 22.71 8.73 16.80
C TYR A 192 21.74 9.92 16.58
N THR A 193 20.54 9.61 16.10
CA THR A 193 19.46 10.57 15.76
C THR A 193 18.86 11.29 16.95
N LYS A 194 19.22 10.90 18.18
CA LYS A 194 18.64 11.47 19.41
C LYS A 194 18.98 12.95 19.62
N TYR A 195 20.08 13.45 19.03
CA TYR A 195 20.55 14.84 19.17
C TYR A 195 21.11 15.42 17.87
N SER A 196 20.26 15.49 16.86
CA SER A 196 20.60 16.02 15.55
C SER A 196 20.51 17.55 15.58
N CYS A 197 21.67 18.21 15.70
CA CYS A 197 21.76 19.66 15.55
C CYS A 197 21.75 20.00 14.06
N PHE A 198 20.71 20.67 13.56
CA PHE A 198 20.64 21.06 12.15
C PHE A 198 21.60 22.19 11.75
N LEU A 199 22.20 22.86 12.73
CA LEU A 199 23.18 23.92 12.54
C LEU A 199 24.62 23.39 12.59
N CYS A 200 24.82 22.13 13.00
CA CYS A 200 26.12 21.58 13.30
C CYS A 200 26.35 20.38 12.38
N LEU A 201 27.50 20.30 11.69
CA LEU A 201 27.96 19.12 10.94
C LEU A 201 28.34 17.96 11.89
N TRP A 202 27.52 17.72 12.90
CA TRP A 202 27.82 16.98 14.11
C TRP A 202 28.07 15.50 13.83
N ASP A 203 29.29 15.01 14.13
CA ASP A 203 29.54 13.56 14.17
C ASP A 203 28.86 12.96 15.41
N SER A 204 27.68 12.40 15.18
CA SER A 204 26.86 11.78 16.22
C SER A 204 27.52 10.56 16.88
N ARG A 205 28.60 10.02 16.31
CA ARG A 205 29.37 8.91 16.87
C ARG A 205 30.45 9.35 17.86
N ALA A 206 30.93 10.60 17.76
CA ALA A 206 32.03 11.11 18.58
C ALA A 206 31.57 11.69 19.94
N ARG A 207 30.95 10.84 20.77
CA ARG A 207 30.36 11.24 22.09
C ARG A 207 31.32 12.00 22.99
N ASP A 208 32.58 11.62 22.97
CA ASP A 208 33.62 12.19 23.85
C ASP A 208 33.96 13.64 23.47
N LEU A 209 33.60 14.06 22.27
CA LEU A 209 33.88 15.39 21.71
C LEU A 209 32.66 16.31 21.70
N HIS A 210 31.47 15.81 22.06
CA HIS A 210 30.18 16.54 21.96
C HIS A 210 30.13 17.82 22.80
N TRP A 211 30.92 17.90 23.88
CA TRP A 211 30.94 19.06 24.79
C TRP A 211 32.19 19.93 24.65
N THR A 212 33.12 19.54 23.78
CA THR A 212 34.42 20.18 23.61
C THR A 212 34.62 20.72 22.20
N LYS A 213 34.06 20.05 21.18
CA LYS A 213 34.14 20.48 19.78
C LYS A 213 32.87 21.23 19.39
N THR A 214 33.03 22.53 19.13
CA THR A 214 31.93 23.43 18.76
C THR A 214 31.75 23.58 17.25
N ASP A 215 32.79 23.29 16.47
CA ASP A 215 32.79 23.42 15.01
C ASP A 215 33.18 22.06 14.43
N TRP A 216 32.26 21.42 13.71
CA TRP A 216 32.33 20.01 13.34
C TRP A 216 32.87 19.76 11.93
#